data_AF-A0A2N6TZ39-F1
#
_entry.id   AF-A0A2N6TZ39-F1
#
_cell.length_a   1.000
_cell.length_b   1.000
_cell.length_c   1.000
_cell.angle_alpha   90.00
_cell.angle_beta   90.00
_cell.angle_gamma   90.00
#
_symmetry.space_group_name_H-M   'P 1'
#
loop_
_entity.id
_entity.type
_entity.pdbx_description
1 polymer ?
#
loop_
_entity_poly.entity_id
_entity_poly.type
_entity_poly.pdbx_seq_one_letter_code
_entity_poly.pdbx_strand_id
1 'polypeptide(L)'
;QAVIDDLTEEVPKQLKELITLGWTLKHRAGDMLAYFDHPGTSNGPTEAINSRLEHLRGTALGFRNLAHYVIRSLLDTGGFRTELHRHL
;
A
#
# COMPACT_ATOMS: atom_id res chain seq x y z
N GLN A 1 7.49 21.84 -2.27
CA GLN A 1 6.48 22.52 -3.10
C GLN A 1 6.90 22.59 -4.57
N ALA A 2 8.14 22.99 -4.89
CA ALA A 2 8.66 23.09 -6.27
C ALA A 2 8.20 21.99 -7.24
N VAL A 3 8.34 20.70 -6.89
CA VAL A 3 7.90 19.59 -7.76
C VAL A 3 6.40 19.60 -8.07
N ILE A 4 5.55 19.99 -7.11
CA ILE A 4 4.11 20.12 -7.32
C ILE A 4 3.81 21.29 -8.26
N ASP A 5 4.57 22.38 -8.14
CA ASP A 5 4.41 23.57 -8.96
C ASP A 5 4.81 23.27 -10.41
N ASP A 6 5.96 22.62 -10.62
CA ASP A 6 6.45 22.16 -11.93
C ASP A 6 5.41 21.25 -12.63
N LEU A 7 4.83 20.30 -11.90
CA LEU A 7 3.80 19.39 -12.41
C LEU A 7 2.45 20.06 -12.68
N THR A 8 2.22 21.27 -12.16
CA THR A 8 0.97 22.01 -12.40
C THR A 8 1.11 22.97 -13.59
N GLU A 9 2.28 23.59 -13.77
CA GLU A 9 2.45 24.71 -14.70
C GLU A 9 3.16 24.32 -16.01
N GLU A 10 4.06 23.32 -15.99
CA GLU A 10 5.00 23.07 -17.09
C GLU A 10 4.78 21.73 -17.81
N VAL A 11 3.56 21.19 -17.79
CA VAL A 11 3.25 19.89 -18.41
C VAL A 11 2.66 20.04 -19.83
N PRO A 12 3.29 19.47 -20.88
CA PRO A 12 2.73 19.43 -22.23
C PRO A 12 1.31 18.84 -22.27
N LYS A 13 0.41 19.43 -23.06
CA LYS A 13 -1.01 19.05 -23.16
C LYS A 13 -1.25 17.58 -23.55
N GLN A 14 -0.27 16.95 -24.17
CA GLN A 14 -0.31 15.55 -24.57
C GLN A 14 -0.18 14.60 -23.36
N LEU A 15 0.43 15.04 -22.25
CA LEU A 15 0.68 14.24 -21.05
C LEU A 15 -0.47 14.37 -20.05
N LYS A 16 -1.65 13.92 -20.46
CA LYS A 16 -2.90 14.07 -19.69
C LYS A 16 -2.82 13.48 -18.27
N GLU A 17 -2.10 12.38 -18.09
CA GLU A 17 -1.90 11.74 -16.78
C GLU A 17 -1.10 12.62 -15.82
N LEU A 18 -0.02 13.25 -16.31
CA LEU A 18 0.79 14.17 -15.50
C LEU A 18 0.01 15.44 -15.14
N ILE A 19 -0.82 15.96 -16.05
CA ILE A 19 -1.72 17.09 -15.75
C ILE A 19 -2.68 16.71 -14.61
N THR A 20 -3.23 15.51 -14.66
CA THR A 20 -4.16 15.01 -13.63
C THR A 20 -3.45 14.78 -12.31
N LEU A 21 -2.23 14.24 -12.35
CA LEU A 21 -1.38 14.06 -11.18
C LEU A 21 -1.04 15.41 -10.54
N GLY A 22 -0.56 16.39 -11.31
CA GLY A 22 -0.24 17.73 -10.83
C GLY A 22 -1.44 18.40 -10.16
N TRP A 23 -2.62 18.32 -10.77
CA TRP A 23 -3.85 18.83 -10.16
C TRP A 23 -4.18 18.14 -8.83
N THR A 24 -4.06 16.82 -8.77
CA THR A 24 -4.32 16.03 -7.55
C THR A 24 -3.35 16.39 -6.44
N LEU A 25 -2.05 16.47 -6.76
CA LEU A 25 -1.00 16.85 -5.82
C LEU A 25 -1.19 18.28 -5.31
N LYS A 26 -1.53 19.23 -6.19
CA LYS A 26 -1.80 20.62 -5.80
C LYS A 26 -3.03 20.72 -4.89
N HIS A 27 -4.10 20.00 -5.20
CA HIS A 27 -5.32 20.00 -4.39
C HIS A 27 -5.10 19.39 -3.00
N ARG A 28 -4.22 18.39 -2.87
CA ARG A 28 -3.92 17.68 -1.61
C ARG A 28 -2.60 18.10 -0.97
N ALA A 29 -1.98 19.18 -1.44
CA ALA A 29 -0.62 19.57 -1.03
C ALA A 29 -0.50 19.75 0.49
N GLY A 30 -1.50 20.34 1.14
CA GLY A 30 -1.50 20.51 2.60
C GLY A 30 -1.42 19.18 3.35
N ASP A 31 -2.29 18.22 3.01
CA ASP A 31 -2.31 16.89 3.64
C ASP A 31 -1.03 16.09 3.34
N MET A 32 -0.57 16.12 2.08
CA MET A 32 0.58 15.36 1.63
C MET A 32 1.89 15.88 2.22
N LEU A 33 2.08 17.21 2.27
CA LEU A 33 3.29 17.80 2.85
C LEU A 33 3.34 17.60 4.37
N ALA A 34 2.19 17.64 5.06
CA ALA A 34 2.12 17.38 6.49
C ALA A 34 2.65 15.98 6.88
N TYR A 35 2.53 14.99 5.99
CA TYR A 35 3.14 13.67 6.19
C TYR A 35 4.67 13.73 6.28
N PHE A 36 5.32 14.54 5.45
CA PHE A 36 6.78 14.68 5.42
C PHE A 36 7.29 15.57 6.55
N ASP A 37 6.48 16.51 7.02
CA ASP A 37 6.82 17.38 8.15
C ASP A 37 6.70 16.67 9.52
N HIS A 38 5.93 15.58 9.59
CA HIS A 38 5.76 14.84 10.83
C HIS A 38 6.98 13.93 11.13
N PRO A 39 7.65 14.10 12.28
CA PRO A 39 8.83 13.32 12.61
C PRO A 39 8.50 11.84 12.82
N GLY A 40 9.34 10.96 12.29
CA GLY A 40 9.16 9.51 12.44
C GLY A 40 8.09 8.91 11.52
N THR A 41 7.55 9.66 10.56
CA THR A 41 6.77 9.05 9.48
C THR A 41 7.65 8.15 8.63
N SER A 42 7.11 6.99 8.29
CA SER A 42 7.66 6.13 7.26
C SER A 42 6.54 5.34 6.61
N ASN A 43 6.73 4.97 5.35
CA ASN A 43 5.78 4.10 4.65
C ASN A 43 6.07 2.62 4.90
N GLY A 44 7.15 2.30 5.62
CA GLY A 44 7.61 0.94 5.85
C GLY A 44 6.57 0.02 6.50
N PRO A 45 5.86 0.44 7.56
CA PRO A 45 4.78 -0.38 8.15
C PRO A 45 3.63 -0.68 7.18
N THR A 46 3.23 0.32 6.38
CA THR A 46 2.19 0.16 5.36
C THR A 46 2.65 -0.79 4.26
N GLU A 47 3.89 -0.62 3.79
CA GLU A 47 4.51 -1.50 2.79
C GLU A 47 4.65 -2.93 3.30
N ALA A 48 5.07 -3.12 4.55
CA ALA A 48 5.15 -4.44 5.17
C ALA A 48 3.80 -5.15 5.19
N ILE A 49 2.70 -4.44 5.42
CA ILE A 49 1.35 -5.02 5.32
C ILE A 49 0.98 -5.30 3.87
N ASN A 50 1.21 -4.36 2.95
CA ASN A 50 0.86 -4.52 1.54
C ASN A 50 1.60 -5.72 0.91
N SER A 51 2.89 -5.87 1.15
CA SER A 51 3.64 -7.03 0.65
C SER A 51 3.09 -8.36 1.17
N ARG A 52 2.61 -8.41 2.42
CA ARG A 52 1.93 -9.61 2.95
C ARG A 52 0.58 -9.86 2.28
N LEU A 53 -0.19 -8.81 2.01
CA LEU A 53 -1.46 -8.93 1.28
C LEU A 53 -1.23 -9.37 -0.16
N GLU A 54 -0.18 -8.89 -0.83
CA GLU A 54 0.21 -9.31 -2.17
C GLU A 54 0.63 -10.79 -2.20
N HIS A 55 1.45 -11.21 -1.23
CA HIS A 55 1.82 -12.62 -1.08
C HIS A 55 0.58 -13.49 -0.88
N LEU A 56 -0.30 -13.10 0.05
CA LEU A 56 -1.56 -13.77 0.32
C LEU A 56 -2.48 -13.84 -0.91
N ARG A 57 -2.55 -12.78 -1.73
CA ARG A 57 -3.35 -12.80 -2.98
C ARG A 57 -2.83 -13.86 -3.95
N GLY A 58 -1.53 -14.06 -4.03
CA GLY A 58 -0.93 -15.14 -4.81
C GLY A 58 -1.23 -16.52 -4.23
N THR A 59 -1.15 -16.67 -2.90
CA THR A 59 -1.26 -17.97 -2.23
C THR A 59 -2.68 -18.42 -1.90
N ALA A 60 -3.63 -17.49 -1.82
CA ALA A 60 -5.04 -17.73 -1.54
C ALA A 60 -5.94 -17.63 -2.79
N LEU A 61 -5.36 -17.44 -3.98
CA LEU A 61 -6.10 -17.35 -5.24
C LEU A 61 -6.92 -18.65 -5.46
N GLY A 62 -8.24 -18.54 -5.45
CA GLY A 62 -9.15 -19.67 -5.69
C GLY A 62 -10.03 -20.08 -4.49
N PHE A 63 -9.75 -19.58 -3.28
CA PHE A 63 -10.67 -19.75 -2.16
C PHE A 63 -11.89 -18.84 -2.34
N ARG A 64 -13.03 -19.44 -2.69
CA ARG A 64 -14.33 -18.73 -2.80
C ARG A 64 -15.10 -18.68 -1.47
N ASN A 65 -14.61 -19.40 -0.45
CA ASN A 65 -15.20 -19.46 0.88
C ASN A 65 -14.37 -18.61 1.84
N LEU A 66 -15.03 -17.69 2.55
CA LEU A 66 -14.40 -16.77 3.50
C LEU A 66 -13.64 -17.50 4.63
N ALA A 67 -14.17 -18.60 5.16
CA ALA A 67 -13.52 -19.36 6.22
C ALA A 67 -12.18 -19.95 5.73
N HIS A 68 -12.16 -20.51 4.52
CA HIS A 68 -10.91 -21.04 3.94
C HIS A 68 -9.91 -19.93 3.64
N TYR A 69 -10.38 -18.77 3.16
CA TYR A 69 -9.53 -17.59 2.97
C TYR A 69 -8.90 -17.14 4.28
N VAL A 70 -9.69 -16.99 5.36
CA VAL A 70 -9.21 -16.62 6.70
C VAL A 70 -8.17 -17.61 7.22
N ILE A 71 -8.42 -18.92 7.11
CA ILE A 71 -7.47 -19.95 7.54
C ILE A 71 -6.16 -19.82 6.75
N ARG A 72 -6.21 -19.62 5.42
CA ARG A 72 -5.00 -19.42 4.61
C ARG A 72 -4.25 -18.15 5.02
N SER A 73 -4.95 -17.04 5.25
CA SER A 73 -4.35 -15.80 5.74
C SER A 73 -3.63 -15.97 7.07
N LEU A 74 -4.23 -16.72 8.01
CA LEU A 74 -3.60 -17.02 9.29
C LEU A 74 -2.37 -17.91 9.15
N LEU A 75 -2.40 -18.93 8.30
CA LEU A 75 -1.23 -19.78 7.99
C LEU A 75 -0.07 -18.95 7.42
N ASP A 76 -0.36 -18.16 6.40
CA ASP A 76 0.59 -17.36 5.62
C ASP A 76 1.27 -16.27 6.46
N THR A 77 0.53 -15.71 7.41
CA THR A 77 1.02 -14.66 8.31
C THR A 77 1.70 -15.17 9.59
N GLY A 78 1.95 -16.49 9.70
CA GLY A 78 2.59 -17.09 10.88
C GLY A 78 1.66 -17.22 12.09
N GLY A 79 0.34 -17.17 11.88
CA GLY A 79 -0.71 -17.26 12.91
C GLY A 79 -0.80 -18.62 13.62
N PHE A 80 -0.03 -19.63 13.17
CA PHE A 80 0.26 -20.79 13.99
C PHE A 80 1.53 -20.52 14.80
N ARG A 81 1.34 -20.02 16.03
CA ARG A 81 2.38 -20.22 17.04
C ARG A 81 2.71 -21.71 17.07
N THR A 82 3.99 -22.01 17.26
CA THR A 82 4.61 -23.34 17.26
C THR A 82 4.12 -24.27 18.38
N GLU A 83 2.81 -24.42 18.56
CA GLU A 83 2.19 -25.42 19.44
C GLU A 83 1.47 -26.52 18.66
N LEU A 84 1.40 -26.43 17.33
CA LEU A 84 0.78 -27.45 16.49
C LEU A 84 1.77 -28.46 15.87
N HIS A 85 3.06 -28.37 16.20
CA HIS A 85 4.10 -29.32 15.77
C HIS A 85 4.75 -30.08 16.94
N ARG A 86 3.98 -30.48 17.96
CA ARG A 86 4.47 -31.42 18.99
C ARG A 86 3.94 -32.86 18.83
N HIS A 87 3.03 -33.15 17.89
CA HIS A 87 2.44 -34.49 17.78
C HIS A 87 2.19 -34.95 16.32
N LEU A 88 3.21 -34.81 15.47
CA LEU A 88 3.43 -35.71 14.32
C LEU A 88 4.88 -36.16 14.37
#